data_AF-A0A0S8HKK1-F1
#
_entry.id   AF-A0A0S8HKK1-F1
#
_cell.length_a   1.000
_cell.length_b   1.000
_cell.length_c   1.000
_cell.angle_alpha   90.00
_cell.angle_beta   90.00
_cell.angle_gamma   90.00
#
_symmetry.space_group_name_H-M   'P 1'
#
loop_
_entity.id
_entity.type
_entity.pdbx_description
1 polymer ?
#
loop_
_entity_poly.entity_id
_entity_poly.type
_entity_poly.pdbx_seq_one_letter_code
_entity_poly.pdbx_strand_id
1 'polypeptide(L)' 'MERKKASRHSTHPEKKGEKAQVAAILESIADGVFTIDRDWRITSFNRAAEKITGVSRRRAIGQKCF' A
#
# COMPACT_ATOMS: atom_id res chain seq x y z
N MET A 1 -26.20 16.53 -43.76
CA MET A 1 -25.31 17.55 -43.15
C MET A 1 -25.44 17.41 -41.64
N GLU A 2 -24.43 17.31 -40.78
CA GLU A 2 -22.98 17.19 -40.91
C GLU A 2 -22.44 16.79 -39.51
N ARG A 3 -21.22 16.24 -39.45
CA ARG A 3 -20.63 15.47 -38.35
C ARG A 3 -19.99 16.34 -37.25
N LYS A 4 -19.83 15.79 -36.03
CA LYS A 4 -18.62 15.88 -35.15
C LYS A 4 -18.82 15.02 -33.88
N LYS A 5 -18.28 13.80 -33.78
CA LYS A 5 -16.93 13.36 -33.33
C LYS A 5 -16.61 13.55 -31.84
N ALA A 6 -16.17 12.42 -31.25
CA ALA A 6 -15.27 12.25 -30.10
C ALA A 6 -15.88 12.56 -28.71
N SER A 7 -15.67 11.77 -27.66
CA SER A 7 -14.54 10.91 -27.35
C SER A 7 -15.00 9.76 -26.44
N ARG A 8 -14.67 8.53 -26.81
CA ARG A 8 -14.70 7.39 -25.90
C ARG A 8 -13.63 7.63 -24.84
N HIS A 9 -14.01 7.89 -23.60
CA HIS A 9 -13.14 7.65 -22.46
C HIS A 9 -13.90 6.80 -21.45
N SER A 10 -13.86 5.49 -21.74
CA SER A 10 -14.18 4.44 -20.77
C SER A 10 -13.12 4.46 -19.67
N THR A 11 -13.25 5.35 -18.69
CA THR A 11 -12.45 5.27 -17.46
C THR A 11 -13.04 4.15 -16.60
N HIS A 12 -12.48 2.95 -16.72
CA HIS A 12 -12.77 1.82 -15.84
C HIS A 12 -12.29 2.16 -14.42
N PRO A 13 -13.16 2.21 -13.40
CA PRO A 13 -12.74 2.37 -12.02
C PRO A 13 -12.51 0.99 -11.38
N GLU A 14 -11.49 0.26 -11.82
CA GLU A 14 -11.21 -1.08 -11.27
C GLU A 14 -9.74 -1.21 -10.92
N LYS A 15 -9.41 -1.15 -9.61
CA LYS A 15 -8.24 -1.75 -8.89
C LYS A 15 -8.11 -1.18 -7.46
N LYS A 16 -9.22 -0.99 -6.73
CA LYS A 16 -9.18 -0.55 -5.30
C LYS A 16 -9.45 -1.67 -4.29
N GLY A 17 -10.06 -2.79 -4.70
CA GLY A 17 -10.48 -3.87 -3.78
C GLY A 17 -9.34 -4.71 -3.21
N GLU A 18 -8.47 -5.26 -4.06
CA GLU A 18 -7.44 -6.22 -3.63
C GLU A 18 -6.38 -5.61 -2.72
N LYS A 19 -5.85 -4.43 -3.08
CA LYS A 19 -4.83 -3.75 -2.25
C LYS A 19 -5.36 -3.35 -0.88
N ALA A 20 -6.63 -2.95 -0.81
CA ALA A 20 -7.28 -2.59 0.44
C ALA A 20 -7.49 -3.80 1.35
N GLN A 21 -7.86 -4.95 0.78
CA GLN A 21 -8.03 -6.20 1.53
C GLN A 21 -6.71 -6.69 2.14
N VAL A 22 -5.62 -6.70 1.36
CA VAL A 22 -4.29 -7.10 1.87
C VAL A 22 -3.84 -6.18 2.99
N ALA A 23 -4.03 -4.86 2.83
CA ALA A 23 -3.70 -3.89 3.88
C ALA A 23 -4.53 -4.14 5.15
N ALA A 24 -5.83 -4.38 5.03
CA ALA A 24 -6.70 -4.66 6.17
C ALA A 24 -6.29 -5.92 6.94
N ILE A 25 -5.90 -6.99 6.23
CA ILE A 25 -5.41 -8.22 6.85
C ILE A 25 -4.14 -7.94 7.66
N LEU A 26 -3.16 -7.26 7.08
CA LEU A 26 -1.90 -6.93 7.76
C LEU A 26 -2.13 -6.08 9.02
N GLU A 27 -3.13 -5.18 9.01
CA GLU A 27 -3.48 -4.34 10.16
C GLU A 27 -4.17 -5.11 11.31
N SER A 28 -4.80 -6.25 11.02
CA SER A 28 -5.47 -7.09 12.03
C SER A 28 -4.54 -8.03 12.79
N ILE A 29 -3.30 -8.22 12.31
CA ILE A 29 -2.32 -9.12 12.93
C ILE A 29 -1.74 -8.47 14.19
N ALA A 30 -1.75 -9.21 15.31
CA ALA A 30 -1.20 -8.75 16.58
C ALA A 30 0.34 -8.72 16.60
N ASP A 31 0.97 -9.58 15.80
CA ASP A 31 2.41 -9.56 15.58
C ASP A 31 2.83 -8.40 14.67
N GLY A 32 4.03 -7.89 14.91
CA GLY A 32 4.63 -6.86 14.06
C GLY A 32 4.95 -7.44 12.69
N VAL A 33 4.33 -6.91 11.64
CA VAL A 33 4.56 -7.32 10.26
C VAL A 33 5.01 -6.14 9.43
N PHE A 34 6.08 -6.34 8.67
CA PHE A 34 6.59 -5.39 7.69
C PHE A 34 7.11 -6.13 6.46
N THR A 35 7.12 -5.46 5.32
CA THR A 35 7.65 -6.00 4.06
C THR A 35 8.84 -5.17 3.61
N ILE A 36 9.72 -5.77 2.79
CA ILE A 36 10.86 -5.08 2.18
C ILE A 36 10.86 -5.22 0.65
N ASP A 37 11.54 -4.31 -0.03
CA ASP A 37 11.94 -4.49 -1.42
C ASP A 37 13.28 -5.23 -1.55
N ARG A 38 13.79 -5.35 -2.78
CA ARG A 38 15.06 -6.02 -3.08
C ARG A 38 16.29 -5.27 -2.55
N ASP A 39 16.14 -3.97 -2.25
CA ASP A 39 17.19 -3.12 -1.69
C ASP A 39 17.11 -3.07 -0.15
N TRP A 40 16.35 -3.99 0.46
CA TRP A 40 16.12 -4.11 1.89
C TRP A 40 15.38 -2.92 2.52
N ARG A 41 14.69 -2.11 1.71
CA ARG A 41 13.93 -0.97 2.21
C ARG A 41 12.55 -1.41 2.64
N ILE A 42 12.10 -0.95 3.80
CA ILE A 42 10.76 -1.24 4.32
C ILE A 42 9.71 -0.60 3.40
N THR A 43 8.79 -1.42 2.89
CA THR A 43 7.72 -1.02 1.96
C THR A 43 6.32 -1.04 2.57
N SER A 44 6.12 -1.78 3.67
CA SER A 44 4.91 -1.73 4.51
C SER A 44 5.28 -1.98 5.97
N PHE A 45 4.49 -1.49 6.92
CA PHE A 45 4.80 -1.59 8.34
C PHE A 45 3.52 -1.50 9.16
N ASN A 46 2.93 -2.61 9.61
CA ASN A 46 1.60 -2.62 10.24
C ASN A 46 1.56 -1.86 11.59
N ARG A 47 0.35 -1.57 12.09
CA ARG A 47 0.17 -0.88 13.38
C ARG A 47 0.79 -1.64 14.57
N ALA A 48 0.79 -2.97 14.54
CA ALA A 48 1.42 -3.76 15.59
C ALA A 48 2.93 -3.54 15.63
N ALA A 49 3.61 -3.48 14.47
CA ALA A 49 5.03 -3.19 14.38
C ALA A 49 5.37 -1.80 14.95
N GLU A 50 4.52 -0.79 14.75
CA GLU A 50 4.70 0.52 15.38
C GLU A 50 4.66 0.45 16.90
N LYS A 51 3.71 -0.33 17.45
CA LYS A 51 3.55 -0.49 18.91
C LYS A 51 4.70 -1.26 19.54
N ILE A 52 5.14 -2.35 18.89
CA ILE A 52 6.18 -3.23 19.42
C ILE A 52 7.55 -2.54 19.38
N THR A 53 7.86 -1.86 18.27
CA THR A 53 9.19 -1.24 18.07
C THR A 53 9.28 0.19 18.60
N GLY A 54 8.14 0.87 18.80
CA GLY A 54 8.10 2.31 19.09
C GLY A 54 8.46 3.20 17.89
N VAL A 55 8.69 2.62 16.71
CA VAL A 55 9.01 3.35 15.48
C VAL A 55 7.74 3.59 14.69
N SER A 56 7.44 4.84 14.34
CA SER A 56 6.29 5.11 13.48
C SER A 56 6.52 4.63 12.05
N ARG A 57 5.45 4.17 11.39
CA ARG A 57 5.44 3.78 9.97
C ARG A 57 6.08 4.87 9.11
N ARG A 58 5.75 6.14 9.36
CA ARG A 58 6.33 7.28 8.63
C ARG A 58 7.86 7.32 8.70
N ARG A 59 8.45 6.92 9.83
CA ARG A 59 9.91 6.82 9.99
C ARG A 59 10.46 5.52 9.42
N ALA A 60 9.73 4.42 9.51
CA ALA A 60 10.19 3.11 9.06
C ALA A 60 10.20 2.97 7.53
N ILE A 61 9.14 3.41 6.83
CA ILE A 61 9.03 3.26 5.37
C ILE A 61 10.22 3.91 4.66
N GLY A 62 10.85 3.16 3.75
CA GLY A 62 12.00 3.58 2.96
C GLY A 62 13.36 3.42 3.67
N GLN A 63 13.38 3.17 4.98
CA GLN A 63 14.60 2.84 5.71
C GLN A 63 15.04 1.42 5.38
N LYS A 64 16.35 1.19 5.43
CA LYS A 64 16.91 -0.15 5.27
C LYS A 64 16.83 -0.91 6.60
N CYS A 65 16.51 -2.20 6.57
CA CYS A 65 16.57 -3.07 7.74
C CYS A 65 17.87 -3.91 7.71
N PHE A 66 18.87 -3.51 8.48
CA PHE A 66 20.09 -4.27 8.76
C PHE A 66 20.66 -3.84 10.11
#